data_AF-A0AAU9UQ38-F1
#
_entry.id   AF-A0AAU9UQ38-F1
#
_cell.length_a   1.000
_cell.length_b   1.000
_cell.length_c   1.000
_cell.angle_alpha   90.00
_cell.angle_beta   90.00
_cell.angle_gamma   90.00
#
_symmetry.space_group_name_H-M   'P 1'
#
loop_
_entity.id
_entity.type
_entity.pdbx_description
1 polymer ?
#
loop_
_entity_poly.entity_id
_entity_poly.type
_entity_poly.pdbx_seq_one_letter_code
_entity_poly.pdbx_strand_id
1 'polypeptide(L)'
;MKYQVQYRAPSPPPPGVTRTPEEIEAELKKVEAQYEKLALVCIDLPQDVMWTEPPVICQWQEARCLWTSNYVNDYKFNEDKLTVQFRTGVLWPIGIAALRYGNMPYQGWDVRPDPNSKGVIISVTGVCVTVTWVCIGNTVKLKWIANATTPALKEHFDKPYSVKRIIQVSCYS
;
A
#
# COMPACT_ATOMS: atom_id res chain seq x y z
N MET A 1 -17.47 4.75 26.95
CA MET A 1 -18.06 5.74 26.01
C MET A 1 -17.81 5.25 24.59
N LYS A 2 -18.82 5.23 23.71
CA LYS A 2 -18.63 4.94 22.28
C LYS A 2 -18.31 6.25 21.57
N TYR A 3 -17.06 6.44 21.15
CA TYR A 3 -16.68 7.59 20.30
C TYR A 3 -17.27 7.37 18.90
N GLN A 4 -18.27 8.18 18.54
CA GLN A 4 -18.92 8.14 17.23
C GLN A 4 -19.30 9.55 16.78
N VAL A 5 -18.53 10.08 15.84
CA VAL A 5 -18.75 11.36 15.15
C VAL A 5 -19.05 11.04 13.70
N GLN A 6 -20.26 11.38 13.23
CA GLN A 6 -20.62 11.20 11.82
C GLN A 6 -20.13 12.41 11.03
N TYR A 7 -19.22 12.17 10.09
CA TYR A 7 -18.88 13.12 9.04
C TYR A 7 -19.54 12.67 7.72
N ARG A 8 -20.18 13.60 7.00
CA ARG A 8 -20.60 13.42 5.61
C ARG A 8 -19.85 14.45 4.79
N ALA A 9 -19.12 13.98 3.78
CA ALA A 9 -18.49 14.88 2.82
C ALA A 9 -19.58 15.77 2.17
N PRO A 10 -19.30 17.07 1.99
CA PRO A 10 -20.20 17.96 1.28
C PRO A 10 -20.40 17.48 -0.16
N SER A 11 -21.62 17.63 -0.69
CA SER A 11 -21.93 17.23 -2.06
C SER A 11 -21.13 18.08 -3.07
N PRO A 12 -20.66 17.48 -4.18
CA PRO A 12 -20.03 18.25 -5.23
C PRO A 12 -21.00 19.32 -5.77
N PRO A 13 -20.50 20.48 -6.24
CA PRO A 13 -21.35 21.47 -6.90
C PRO A 13 -22.06 20.87 -8.13
N PRO A 14 -23.29 21.32 -8.43
CA PRO A 14 -23.98 20.99 -9.67
C PRO A 14 -23.15 21.39 -10.91
N PRO A 15 -23.22 20.63 -12.02
CA PRO A 15 -22.54 20.99 -13.26
C PRO A 15 -22.97 22.38 -13.76
N GLY A 16 -22.00 23.25 -14.07
CA GLY A 16 -22.26 24.58 -14.65
C GLY A 16 -22.36 25.74 -13.65
N VAL A 17 -22.18 25.50 -12.36
CA VAL A 17 -22.16 26.56 -11.33
C VAL A 17 -20.72 26.88 -10.94
N THR A 18 -20.19 28.01 -11.39
CA THR A 18 -18.94 28.59 -10.88
C THR A 18 -19.22 29.28 -9.55
N ARG A 19 -18.74 28.68 -8.45
CA ARG A 19 -18.79 29.28 -7.11
C ARG A 19 -17.83 30.46 -7.02
N THR A 20 -18.19 31.48 -6.25
CA THR A 20 -17.28 32.60 -6.00
C THR A 20 -16.11 32.17 -5.10
N PRO A 21 -14.94 32.83 -5.16
CA PRO A 21 -13.80 32.50 -4.29
C PRO A 21 -14.13 32.55 -2.80
N GLU A 22 -14.99 33.48 -2.38
CA GLU A 22 -15.41 33.65 -0.98
C GLU A 22 -16.30 32.49 -0.50
N GLU A 23 -17.20 31.98 -1.34
CA GLU A 23 -18.02 30.80 -1.03
C GLU A 23 -17.16 29.54 -0.88
N ILE A 24 -16.12 29.40 -1.72
CA ILE A 24 -15.17 28.28 -1.66
C ILE A 24 -14.39 28.32 -0.33
N GLU A 25 -13.89 29.50 0.06
CA GLU A 25 -13.17 29.67 1.33
C GLU A 25 -14.04 29.37 2.55
N ALA A 26 -15.30 29.84 2.54
CA ALA A 26 -16.26 29.57 3.62
C ALA A 26 -16.62 28.07 3.73
N GLU A 27 -16.74 27.36 2.61
CA GLU A 27 -16.96 25.90 2.61
C GLU A 27 -15.73 25.14 3.11
N LEU A 28 -14.53 25.50 2.64
CA LEU A 28 -13.27 24.91 3.10
C LEU A 28 -13.12 25.05 4.62
N LYS A 29 -13.37 26.24 5.16
CA LYS A 29 -13.31 26.51 6.61
C LYS A 29 -14.31 25.66 7.40
N LYS A 30 -15.51 25.42 6.86
CA LYS A 30 -16.51 24.54 7.49
C LYS A 30 -16.07 23.08 7.48
N VAL A 31 -15.46 22.62 6.39
CA VAL A 31 -14.92 21.25 6.28
C VAL A 31 -13.77 21.04 7.26
N GLU A 32 -12.83 21.99 7.35
CA GLU A 32 -11.72 21.94 8.30
C GLU A 32 -12.20 21.87 9.75
N ALA A 33 -13.18 22.70 10.13
CA ALA A 33 -13.77 22.67 11.47
C ALA A 33 -14.49 21.35 11.79
N GLN A 34 -15.01 20.64 10.79
CA GLN A 34 -15.58 19.30 10.97
C GLN A 34 -14.48 18.25 11.14
N TYR A 35 -13.37 18.36 10.41
CA TYR A 35 -12.22 17.48 10.57
C TYR A 35 -11.50 17.65 11.90
N GLU A 36 -11.44 18.85 12.46
CA GLU A 36 -10.88 19.08 13.81
C GLU A 36 -11.61 18.32 14.92
N LYS A 37 -12.88 17.97 14.70
CA LYS A 37 -13.66 17.17 15.66
C LYS A 37 -13.36 15.67 15.58
N LEU A 38 -12.72 15.22 14.51
CA LEU A 38 -12.36 13.83 14.29
C LEU A 38 -11.01 13.51 14.95
N ALA A 39 -10.85 12.27 15.40
CA ALA A 39 -9.59 11.80 15.93
C ALA A 39 -8.58 11.65 14.78
N LEU A 40 -7.43 12.30 14.90
CA LEU A 40 -6.29 12.11 14.01
C LEU A 40 -5.53 10.85 14.42
N VAL A 41 -5.36 9.93 13.48
CA VAL A 41 -4.62 8.69 13.66
C VAL A 41 -3.43 8.70 12.71
N CYS A 42 -2.24 8.39 13.24
CA CYS A 42 -1.02 8.17 12.47
C CYS A 42 -0.51 6.76 12.74
N ILE A 43 -0.20 6.02 11.68
CA ILE A 43 0.31 4.64 11.74
C ILE A 43 1.61 4.58 10.95
N ASP A 44 2.64 4.05 11.58
CA ASP A 44 3.89 3.70 10.92
C ASP A 44 3.73 2.31 10.27
N LEU A 45 4.04 2.21 8.99
CA LEU A 45 3.96 0.96 8.25
C LEU A 45 5.24 0.13 8.41
N PRO A 46 5.12 -1.20 8.38
CA PRO A 46 6.27 -2.10 8.35
C PRO A 46 7.19 -1.85 7.15
N GLN A 47 8.51 -1.87 7.39
CA GLN A 47 9.56 -1.69 6.37
C GLN A 47 9.95 -2.99 5.66
N ASP A 48 9.59 -4.13 6.25
CA ASP A 48 9.77 -5.47 5.71
C ASP A 48 8.71 -5.84 4.67
N VAL A 49 7.71 -4.99 4.49
CA VAL A 49 6.66 -5.14 3.46
C VAL A 49 6.98 -4.27 2.24
N MET A 50 6.79 -4.82 1.04
CA MET A 50 6.83 -4.04 -0.21
C MET A 50 5.44 -3.51 -0.55
N TRP A 51 5.19 -2.23 -0.25
CA TRP A 51 3.94 -1.56 -0.58
C TRP A 51 3.96 -1.15 -2.05
N THR A 52 3.26 -1.90 -2.90
CA THR A 52 3.22 -1.66 -4.36
C THR A 52 2.13 -0.69 -4.76
N GLU A 53 1.16 -0.48 -3.87
CA GLU A 53 0.06 0.47 -3.97
C GLU A 53 -0.15 1.12 -2.59
N PRO A 54 -0.74 2.33 -2.53
CA PRO A 54 -1.11 2.93 -1.26
C PRO A 54 -2.03 2.00 -0.44
N PRO A 55 -1.71 1.74 0.83
CA PRO A 55 -2.51 0.84 1.67
C PRO A 55 -3.90 1.39 1.94
N VAL A 56 -4.91 0.53 1.92
CA VAL A 56 -6.28 0.90 2.28
C VAL A 56 -6.48 0.73 3.78
N ILE A 57 -6.84 1.82 4.46
CA ILE A 57 -7.28 1.75 5.85
C ILE A 57 -8.73 1.31 5.90
N CYS A 58 -8.99 0.29 6.70
CA CYS A 58 -10.32 -0.21 6.97
C CYS A 58 -10.58 -0.31 8.47
N GLN A 59 -11.84 -0.31 8.84
CA GLN A 59 -12.30 -0.44 10.22
C GLN A 59 -13.33 -1.56 10.31
N TRP A 60 -13.22 -2.39 11.35
CA TRP A 60 -14.12 -3.50 11.57
C TRP A 60 -15.44 -3.02 12.17
N GLN A 61 -16.53 -3.19 11.42
CA GLN A 61 -17.88 -2.88 11.86
C GLN A 61 -18.55 -4.12 12.45
N GLU A 62 -18.47 -4.27 13.76
CA GLU A 62 -19.00 -5.44 14.48
C GLU A 62 -20.47 -5.74 14.13
N ALA A 63 -21.34 -4.73 14.14
CA ALA A 63 -22.78 -4.90 13.91
C ALA A 63 -23.14 -5.45 12.52
N ARG A 64 -22.24 -5.31 11.53
CA ARG A 64 -22.45 -5.80 10.16
C ARG A 64 -21.44 -6.90 9.78
N CYS A 65 -20.55 -7.27 10.70
CA CYS A 65 -19.47 -8.24 10.51
C CYS A 65 -18.67 -8.00 9.22
N LEU A 66 -18.25 -6.76 8.96
CA LEU A 66 -17.50 -6.40 7.76
C LEU A 66 -16.43 -5.35 8.01
N TRP A 67 -15.44 -5.30 7.11
CA TRP A 67 -14.47 -4.22 7.03
C TRP A 67 -15.01 -3.08 6.15
N THR A 68 -14.88 -1.85 6.60
CA THR A 68 -15.33 -0.66 5.86
C THR A 68 -14.32 0.48 5.93
N SER A 69 -14.22 1.28 4.86
CA SER A 69 -13.45 2.53 4.81
C SER A 69 -14.32 3.79 4.97
N ASN A 70 -15.63 3.63 5.22
CA ASN A 70 -16.60 4.74 5.19
C ASN A 70 -16.35 5.85 6.23
N TYR A 71 -15.63 5.54 7.31
CA TYR A 71 -15.34 6.49 8.39
C TYR A 71 -13.87 6.93 8.41
N VAL A 72 -13.14 6.65 7.35
CA VAL A 72 -11.77 7.12 7.12
C VAL A 72 -11.87 8.39 6.26
N ASN A 73 -11.37 9.49 6.80
CA ASN A 73 -11.40 10.82 6.19
C ASN A 73 -9.99 11.41 6.16
N ASP A 74 -9.75 12.40 5.29
CA ASP A 74 -8.45 13.09 5.20
C ASP A 74 -7.27 12.10 5.15
N TYR A 75 -7.42 11.01 4.38
CA TYR A 75 -6.38 9.98 4.25
C TYR A 75 -5.17 10.54 3.50
N LYS A 76 -3.99 10.34 4.09
CA LYS A 76 -2.69 10.72 3.55
C LYS A 76 -1.73 9.56 3.71
N PHE A 77 -1.09 9.19 2.63
CA PHE A 77 -0.01 8.23 2.62
C PHE A 77 1.29 8.95 2.30
N ASN A 78 2.27 8.81 3.19
CA ASN A 78 3.64 9.26 2.96
C ASN A 78 4.49 8.03 2.63
N GLU A 79 4.81 7.86 1.35
CA GLU A 79 5.59 6.74 0.85
C GLU A 79 7.02 6.74 1.38
N ASP A 80 7.69 7.91 1.40
CA ASP A 80 9.07 8.05 1.85
C ASP A 80 9.27 7.67 3.33
N LYS A 81 8.31 8.07 4.17
CA LYS A 81 8.33 7.78 5.61
C LYS A 81 7.64 6.46 5.96
N LEU A 82 6.94 5.86 5.00
CA LEU A 82 6.06 4.72 5.21
C LEU A 82 5.05 4.98 6.33
N THR A 83 4.36 6.12 6.27
CA THR A 83 3.36 6.48 7.28
C THR A 83 2.00 6.75 6.65
N VAL A 84 0.95 6.33 7.35
CA VAL A 84 -0.43 6.64 6.99
C VAL A 84 -1.03 7.53 8.06
N GLN A 85 -1.63 8.63 7.62
CA GLN A 85 -2.38 9.54 8.46
C GLN A 85 -3.82 9.58 7.97
N PHE A 86 -4.77 9.51 8.88
CA PHE A 86 -6.18 9.69 8.56
C PHE A 86 -6.95 10.21 9.77
N ARG A 87 -8.13 10.73 9.50
CA ARG A 87 -9.07 11.19 10.51
C ARG A 87 -10.26 10.25 10.57
N THR A 88 -10.69 9.91 11.78
CA THR A 88 -11.87 9.07 11.96
C THR A 88 -12.78 9.58 13.07
N GLY A 89 -14.08 9.42 12.84
CA GLY A 89 -15.09 9.68 13.85
C GLY A 89 -15.43 8.46 14.68
N VAL A 90 -14.89 7.29 14.39
CA VAL A 90 -15.14 6.04 15.15
C VAL A 90 -13.82 5.37 15.52
N LEU A 91 -13.74 4.87 16.75
CA LEU A 91 -12.58 4.12 17.25
C LEU A 91 -12.87 2.61 17.24
N TRP A 92 -13.14 2.09 16.05
CA TRP A 92 -13.27 0.64 15.81
C TRP A 92 -11.89 0.01 15.56
N PRO A 93 -11.75 -1.32 15.65
CA PRO A 93 -10.51 -2.00 15.27
C PRO A 93 -10.09 -1.59 13.86
N ILE A 94 -8.85 -1.12 13.73
CA ILE A 94 -8.28 -0.63 12.46
C ILE A 94 -7.51 -1.78 11.81
N GLY A 95 -7.72 -1.95 10.51
CA GLY A 95 -6.99 -2.87 9.65
C GLY A 95 -6.31 -2.10 8.52
N ILE A 96 -5.25 -2.71 7.99
CA ILE A 96 -4.55 -2.25 6.79
C ILE A 96 -4.72 -3.34 5.75
N ALA A 97 -5.30 -2.98 4.60
CA ALA A 97 -5.47 -3.89 3.47
C ALA A 97 -4.55 -3.47 2.32
N ALA A 98 -3.93 -4.47 1.68
CA ALA A 98 -3.09 -4.29 0.50
C ALA A 98 -3.48 -5.29 -0.59
N LEU A 99 -3.34 -4.88 -1.85
CA LEU A 99 -3.59 -5.74 -2.98
C LEU A 99 -2.36 -6.61 -3.26
N ARG A 100 -2.38 -7.84 -2.74
CA ARG A 100 -1.28 -8.81 -2.88
C ARG A 100 -0.81 -9.04 -4.32
N TYR A 101 -1.75 -9.01 -5.27
CA TYR A 101 -1.49 -9.32 -6.67
C TYR A 101 -1.55 -8.08 -7.56
N GLY A 102 -1.35 -6.87 -7.03
CA GLY A 102 -1.39 -5.63 -7.83
C GLY A 102 -0.35 -5.59 -8.96
N ASN A 103 0.74 -6.35 -8.84
CA ASN A 103 1.74 -6.51 -9.90
C ASN A 103 1.38 -7.56 -10.98
N MET A 104 0.20 -8.17 -10.90
CA MET A 104 -0.29 -9.14 -11.88
C MET A 104 -1.42 -8.52 -12.72
N PRO A 105 -1.51 -8.86 -14.03
CA PRO A 105 -0.61 -9.73 -14.77
C PRO A 105 0.78 -9.10 -14.98
N TYR A 106 1.82 -9.93 -15.12
CA TYR A 106 3.15 -9.44 -15.46
C TYR A 106 3.16 -8.81 -16.85
N GLN A 107 3.93 -7.73 -17.00
CA GLN A 107 4.07 -7.00 -18.26
C GLN A 107 5.08 -7.67 -19.19
N GLY A 108 6.03 -8.43 -18.64
CA GLY A 108 7.02 -9.15 -19.42
C GLY A 108 7.88 -10.08 -18.58
N TRP A 109 8.61 -10.97 -19.24
CA TRP A 109 9.61 -11.83 -18.62
C TRP A 109 10.76 -12.11 -19.61
N ASP A 110 11.97 -12.29 -19.07
CA ASP A 110 13.17 -12.62 -19.83
C ASP A 110 13.92 -13.78 -19.14
N VAL A 111 14.53 -14.65 -19.95
CA VAL A 111 15.34 -15.77 -19.48
C VAL A 111 16.62 -15.84 -20.30
N ARG A 112 17.76 -15.80 -19.62
CA ARG A 112 19.07 -15.80 -20.28
C ARG A 112 20.11 -16.59 -19.49
N PRO A 113 21.10 -17.21 -20.14
CA PRO A 113 22.23 -17.82 -19.45
C PRO A 113 22.97 -16.78 -18.59
N ASP A 114 23.43 -17.18 -17.40
CA ASP A 114 24.32 -16.34 -16.60
C ASP A 114 25.74 -16.41 -17.19
N PRO A 115 26.33 -15.29 -17.66
CA PRO A 115 27.69 -15.31 -18.21
C PRO A 115 28.77 -15.69 -17.16
N ASN A 116 28.45 -15.57 -15.87
CA ASN A 116 29.41 -15.81 -14.78
C ASN A 116 29.24 -17.17 -14.10
N SER A 117 28.23 -17.96 -14.47
CA SER A 117 27.96 -19.24 -13.81
C SER A 117 27.31 -20.24 -14.76
N LYS A 118 27.10 -21.47 -14.30
CA LYS A 118 26.31 -22.48 -15.04
C LYS A 118 24.79 -22.29 -14.83
N GLY A 119 24.38 -21.11 -14.38
CA GLY A 119 23.01 -20.78 -14.03
C GLY A 119 22.22 -20.14 -15.15
N VAL A 120 20.95 -19.90 -14.85
CA VAL A 120 20.00 -19.17 -15.68
C VAL A 120 19.49 -17.96 -14.90
N ILE A 121 19.55 -16.78 -15.50
CA ILE A 121 18.93 -15.55 -14.99
C ILE A 121 17.49 -15.53 -15.48
N ILE A 122 16.56 -15.30 -14.55
CA ILE A 122 15.14 -15.10 -14.84
C ILE A 122 14.77 -13.71 -14.32
N SER A 123 14.23 -12.87 -15.20
CA SER A 123 13.71 -11.55 -14.85
C SER A 123 12.22 -11.49 -15.14
N VAL A 124 11.42 -11.07 -14.16
CA VAL A 124 9.97 -10.87 -14.31
C VAL A 124 9.64 -9.42 -14.00
N THR A 125 8.99 -8.75 -14.94
CA THR A 125 8.56 -7.35 -14.84
C THR A 125 7.06 -7.29 -14.60
N GLY A 126 6.67 -6.84 -13.40
CA GLY A 126 5.31 -6.47 -13.07
C GLY A 126 5.02 -5.00 -13.37
N VAL A 127 3.88 -4.50 -12.91
CA VAL A 127 3.45 -3.11 -13.11
C VAL A 127 4.31 -2.11 -12.32
N CYS A 128 4.63 -2.43 -11.07
CA CYS A 128 5.37 -1.57 -10.16
C CYS A 128 6.84 -2.01 -10.01
N VAL A 129 7.11 -3.32 -9.93
CA VAL A 129 8.44 -3.86 -9.63
C VAL A 129 8.93 -4.84 -10.68
N THR A 130 10.24 -4.89 -10.89
CA THR A 130 10.91 -5.97 -11.65
C THR A 130 11.80 -6.76 -10.71
N VAL A 131 11.65 -8.08 -10.70
CA VAL A 131 12.45 -8.97 -9.86
C VAL A 131 13.31 -9.87 -10.72
N THR A 132 14.58 -9.99 -10.36
CA THR A 132 15.57 -10.82 -11.04
C THR A 132 16.09 -11.90 -10.11
N TRP A 133 16.05 -13.14 -10.57
CA TRP A 133 16.60 -14.29 -9.88
C TRP A 133 17.68 -14.97 -10.71
N VAL A 134 18.60 -15.65 -10.03
CA VAL A 134 19.54 -16.59 -10.63
C VAL A 134 19.25 -17.98 -10.12
N CYS A 135 18.98 -18.89 -11.04
CA CYS A 135 18.71 -20.30 -10.77
C CYS A 135 19.97 -21.12 -11.11
N ILE A 136 20.50 -21.87 -10.14
CA ILE A 136 21.66 -22.74 -10.32
C ILE A 136 21.33 -24.10 -9.71
N GLY A 137 21.23 -25.14 -10.55
CA GLY A 137 20.80 -26.47 -10.13
C GLY A 137 19.43 -26.41 -9.43
N ASN A 138 19.39 -26.82 -8.17
CA ASN A 138 18.16 -26.83 -7.35
C ASN A 138 18.01 -25.60 -6.44
N THR A 139 18.79 -24.54 -6.67
CA THR A 139 18.79 -23.33 -5.85
C THR A 139 18.42 -22.09 -6.64
N VAL A 140 17.74 -21.16 -5.97
CA VAL A 140 17.33 -19.86 -6.50
C VAL A 140 17.92 -18.78 -5.60
N LYS A 141 18.52 -17.76 -6.20
CA LYS A 141 19.05 -16.58 -5.52
C LYS A 141 18.31 -15.35 -6.02
N LEU A 142 17.79 -14.53 -5.12
CA LEU A 142 17.30 -13.21 -5.47
C LEU A 142 18.51 -12.33 -5.80
N LYS A 143 18.61 -11.84 -7.03
CA LYS A 143 19.73 -10.99 -7.48
C LYS A 143 19.44 -9.53 -7.29
N TRP A 144 18.25 -9.10 -7.71
CA TRP A 144 17.92 -7.70 -7.78
C TRP A 144 16.42 -7.48 -7.79
N ILE A 145 16.00 -6.36 -7.22
CA ILE A 145 14.65 -5.82 -7.34
C ILE A 145 14.77 -4.38 -7.83
N ALA A 146 14.22 -4.07 -9.00
CA ALA A 146 14.10 -2.71 -9.49
C ALA A 146 12.79 -2.08 -9.01
N ASN A 147 12.83 -0.78 -8.73
CA ASN A 147 11.68 0.04 -8.31
C ASN A 147 11.01 -0.43 -7.01
N ALA A 148 11.74 -1.12 -6.12
CA ALA A 148 11.24 -1.44 -4.79
C ALA A 148 11.01 -0.15 -3.99
N THR A 149 9.82 -0.02 -3.39
CA THR A 149 9.43 1.12 -2.54
C THR A 149 10.07 1.04 -1.15
N THR A 150 10.52 -0.14 -0.74
CA THR A 150 11.14 -0.38 0.57
C THR A 150 12.43 -1.19 0.45
N PRO A 151 13.31 -1.17 1.46
CA PRO A 151 14.47 -2.06 1.53
C PRO A 151 14.10 -3.52 1.83
N ALA A 152 12.80 -3.86 1.85
CA ALA A 152 12.35 -5.23 2.01
C ALA A 152 13.07 -6.16 1.03
N LEU A 153 13.35 -7.37 1.51
CA LEU A 153 14.08 -8.41 0.79
C LEU A 153 15.56 -8.15 0.47
N LYS A 154 16.12 -6.96 0.77
CA LYS A 154 17.57 -6.71 0.56
C LYS A 154 18.45 -7.71 1.30
N GLU A 155 18.03 -8.13 2.50
CA GLU A 155 18.77 -9.13 3.26
C GLU A 155 18.78 -10.53 2.60
N HIS A 156 17.89 -10.79 1.65
CA HIS A 156 17.81 -12.06 0.94
C HIS A 156 18.60 -12.07 -0.37
N PHE A 157 19.23 -10.95 -0.74
CA PHE A 157 20.06 -10.87 -1.95
C PHE A 157 21.22 -11.86 -1.90
N ASP A 158 21.47 -12.53 -3.03
CA ASP A 158 22.51 -13.53 -3.27
C ASP A 158 22.51 -14.79 -2.37
N LYS A 159 21.60 -14.86 -1.38
CA LYS A 159 21.42 -16.03 -0.52
C LYS A 159 20.74 -17.15 -1.31
N PRO A 160 21.32 -18.38 -1.35
CA PRO A 160 20.70 -19.51 -2.02
C PRO A 160 19.51 -20.04 -1.22
N TYR A 161 18.36 -20.16 -1.86
CA TYR A 161 17.17 -20.78 -1.32
C TYR A 161 16.69 -21.93 -2.19
N SER A 162 15.94 -22.86 -1.59
CA SER A 162 15.09 -23.74 -2.38
C SER A 162 13.91 -22.94 -2.96
N VAL A 163 13.32 -23.44 -4.05
CA VAL A 163 12.11 -22.82 -4.65
C VAL A 163 10.99 -22.66 -3.61
N LYS A 164 10.80 -23.65 -2.74
CA LYS A 164 9.78 -23.58 -1.66
C LYS A 164 10.09 -22.45 -0.67
N ARG A 165 11.37 -22.27 -0.32
CA ARG A 165 11.76 -21.26 0.67
C ARG A 165 11.69 -19.85 0.10
N ILE A 166 12.06 -19.63 -1.17
CA ILE A 166 11.96 -18.30 -1.78
C ILE A 166 10.50 -17.85 -1.93
N ILE A 167 9.57 -18.78 -2.24
CA ILE A 167 8.14 -18.48 -2.26
C ILE A 167 7.66 -17.97 -0.90
N GLN A 168 8.07 -18.61 0.20
CA GLN A 168 7.72 -18.15 1.55
C GLN A 168 8.27 -16.74 1.81
N VAL A 169 9.55 -16.52 1.53
CA VAL A 169 10.21 -15.22 1.73
C VAL A 169 9.49 -14.11 0.96
N SER A 170 9.17 -14.33 -0.31
CA SER A 170 8.45 -13.36 -1.16
C SER A 170 6.96 -13.22 -0.85
N CYS A 171 6.40 -14.08 0.02
CA CYS A 171 4.97 -14.08 0.36
C CYS A 171 4.65 -13.37 1.68
N TYR A 172 5.63 -13.25 2.57
CA TYR A 172 5.51 -12.59 3.88
C TYR A 172 6.10 -11.17 3.91
N SER A 173 6.80 -10.78 2.85
CA SER A 173 7.15 -9.40 2.47
C SER A 173 6.12 -8.80 1.53
#